data_AF-A0AAW4BHB6-F1
#
_entry.id   AF-A0AAW4BHB6-F1
#
_cell.length_a   1.000
_cell.length_b   1.000
_cell.length_c   1.000
_cell.angle_alpha   90.00
_cell.angle_beta   90.00
_cell.angle_gamma   90.00
#
_symmetry.space_group_name_H-M   'P 1'
#
loop_
_entity.id
_entity.type
_entity.pdbx_description
1 polymer ?
#
loop_
_entity_poly.entity_id
_entity_poly.type
_entity_poly.pdbx_seq_one_letter_code
_entity_poly.pdbx_strand_id
1 'polypeptide(L)'
;LIVSCEQPELHIHPKWQLALGDMMIEAVKNNPDRMFLIETHSEHLMLRLLRRTVDEGALSITPDEISVINVFKHDEEIHYQRQRITDSGDFELDWPEGFFEERYGEV
;
A
#
# COMPACT_ATOMS: atom_id res chain seq x y z
N LEU A 1 -13.95 13.84 0.81
CA LEU A 1 -13.36 13.96 2.16
C LEU A 1 -11.99 13.29 2.15
N ILE A 2 -10.90 14.04 2.25
CA ILE A 2 -9.54 13.48 2.20
C ILE A 2 -9.00 13.34 3.63
N VAL A 3 -8.48 12.16 3.95
CA VAL A 3 -7.69 11.89 5.15
C VAL A 3 -6.26 11.62 4.71
N SER A 4 -5.32 12.48 5.11
CA SER A 4 -3.91 12.29 4.81
C SER A 4 -3.16 11.88 6.07
N CYS A 5 -2.22 10.94 5.95
CA CYS A 5 -1.41 10.46 7.06
C CYS A 5 -0.04 10.02 6.57
N GLU A 6 0.99 10.49 7.26
CA GLU A 6 2.38 10.07 7.03
C GLU A 6 2.73 8.96 8.01
N GLN A 7 3.31 7.89 7.48
CA GLN A 7 3.85 6.75 8.23
C GLN A 7 2.91 6.22 9.34
N PRO A 8 1.63 5.93 9.05
CA PRO A 8 0.70 5.45 10.07
C PRO A 8 1.10 4.10 10.70
N GLU A 9 2.05 3.39 10.12
CA GLU A 9 2.67 2.16 10.60
C GLU A 9 3.73 2.35 11.69
N LEU A 10 4.20 3.57 11.94
CA LEU A 10 5.38 3.80 12.77
C LEU A 10 5.14 3.33 14.21
N HIS A 11 6.11 2.58 14.76
CA HIS A 11 6.09 2.02 16.13
C HIS A 11 4.95 1.04 16.46
N ILE A 12 4.15 0.61 15.48
CA ILE A 12 3.10 -0.38 15.71
C ILE A 12 3.47 -1.74 15.12
N HIS A 13 3.13 -2.79 15.86
CA HIS A 13 3.40 -4.17 15.47
C HIS A 13 2.80 -4.49 14.08
N PRO A 14 3.46 -5.29 13.22
CA PRO A 14 2.99 -5.66 11.88
C PRO A 14 1.50 -6.04 11.78
N LYS A 15 1.02 -6.84 12.74
CA LYS A 15 -0.40 -7.21 12.87
C LYS A 15 -1.35 -6.01 12.84
N TRP A 16 -0.99 -4.89 13.48
CA TRP A 16 -1.80 -3.68 13.51
C TRP A 16 -1.71 -2.89 12.19
N GLN A 17 -0.59 -2.98 11.46
CA GLN A 17 -0.46 -2.40 10.12
C GLN A 17 -1.41 -3.09 9.13
N LEU A 18 -1.58 -4.42 9.24
CA LEU A 18 -2.60 -5.14 8.47
C LEU A 18 -4.02 -4.69 8.82
N ALA A 19 -4.32 -4.52 10.12
CA ALA A 19 -5.62 -4.05 10.59
C ALA A 19 -5.92 -2.60 10.16
N LEU A 20 -4.88 -1.77 10.05
CA LEU A 20 -4.98 -0.41 9.55
C LEU A 20 -5.45 -0.40 8.07
N GLY A 21 -4.87 -1.25 7.22
CA GLY A 21 -5.31 -1.39 5.84
C GLY A 21 -6.77 -1.82 5.72
N ASP A 22 -7.19 -2.79 6.54
CA ASP A 22 -8.60 -3.23 6.59
C ASP A 22 -9.54 -2.09 7.03
N MET A 23 -9.14 -1.31 8.04
CA MET A 23 -9.91 -0.16 8.54
C MET A 23 -10.06 0.94 7.47
N MET A 24 -9.00 1.22 6.72
CA MET A 24 -9.06 2.20 5.62
C MET A 24 -10.05 1.76 4.55
N ILE A 25 -10.03 0.49 4.16
CA ILE A 25 -10.97 -0.07 3.18
C ILE A 25 -12.41 0.01 3.69
N GLU A 26 -12.65 -0.40 4.93
CA GLU A 26 -13.97 -0.32 5.55
C GLU A 26 -14.48 1.14 5.58
N ALA A 27 -13.61 2.09 5.91
CA ALA A 27 -13.95 3.50 5.95
C ALA A 27 -14.31 4.09 4.56
N VAL A 28 -13.63 3.66 3.49
CA VAL A 28 -13.97 4.06 2.11
C VAL A 28 -15.28 3.40 1.65
N LYS A 29 -15.49 2.11 1.94
CA LYS A 29 -16.74 1.41 1.60
C LYS A 29 -17.98 2.02 2.27
N ASN A 30 -17.83 2.47 3.53
CA ASN A 30 -18.91 3.12 4.26
C ASN A 30 -19.17 4.57 3.82
N ASN A 31 -18.23 5.19 3.09
CA ASN A 31 -18.39 6.54 2.55
C ASN A 31 -17.59 6.68 1.24
N PRO A 32 -18.26 6.54 0.08
CA PRO A 32 -17.60 6.60 -1.24
C PRO A 32 -16.88 7.92 -1.54
N ASP A 33 -17.23 9.02 -0.85
CA ASP A 33 -16.53 10.30 -1.00
C ASP A 33 -15.23 10.37 -0.18
N ARG A 34 -14.92 9.34 0.62
CA ARG A 34 -13.70 9.28 1.43
C ARG A 34 -12.51 8.80 0.60
N MET A 35 -11.39 9.47 0.75
CA MET A 35 -10.10 9.11 0.16
C MET A 35 -9.01 9.15 1.22
N PHE A 36 -8.13 8.16 1.20
CA PHE A 36 -6.90 8.15 1.99
C PHE A 36 -5.71 8.50 1.11
N LEU A 37 -4.90 9.47 1.56
CA LEU A 37 -3.61 9.79 0.96
C LEU A 37 -2.52 9.45 1.98
N ILE A 38 -1.83 8.34 1.75
CA ILE A 38 -0.93 7.75 2.73
C ILE A 38 0.49 7.76 2.19
N GLU A 39 1.43 8.26 3.00
CA GLU A 39 2.84 7.97 2.84
C GLU A 39 3.18 6.76 3.71
N THR A 40 3.80 5.74 3.13
CA THR A 40 4.14 4.52 3.86
C THR A 40 5.40 3.87 3.29
N HIS A 41 6.18 3.26 4.18
CA HIS A 41 7.27 2.33 3.89
C HIS A 41 6.91 0.90 4.31
N SER A 42 5.67 0.66 4.76
CA SER A 42 5.23 -0.64 5.25
C SER A 42 4.95 -1.62 4.13
N GLU A 43 5.81 -2.63 4.02
CA GLU A 43 5.54 -3.84 3.22
C GLU A 43 4.20 -4.48 3.65
N HIS A 44 3.94 -4.55 4.95
CA HIS A 44 2.75 -5.19 5.49
C HIS A 44 1.46 -4.49 5.07
N LEU A 45 1.42 -3.15 5.11
CA LEU A 45 0.27 -2.38 4.65
C LEU A 45 0.06 -2.59 3.15
N MET A 46 1.11 -2.48 2.34
CA MET A 46 1.01 -2.66 0.89
C MET A 46 0.54 -4.06 0.51
N LEU A 47 1.17 -5.11 1.05
CA LEU A 47 0.76 -6.49 0.81
C LEU A 47 -0.67 -6.77 1.27
N ARG A 48 -1.12 -6.10 2.35
CA ARG A 48 -2.51 -6.21 2.79
C ARG A 48 -3.46 -5.65 1.76
N LEU A 49 -3.19 -4.44 1.25
CA LEU A 49 -4.01 -3.79 0.23
C LEU A 49 -4.07 -4.61 -1.06
N LEU A 50 -2.91 -5.09 -1.54
CA LEU A 50 -2.82 -5.98 -2.71
C LEU A 50 -3.61 -7.27 -2.51
N ARG A 51 -3.50 -7.91 -1.35
CA ARG A 51 -4.30 -9.11 -1.06
C ARG A 51 -5.81 -8.83 -1.11
N ARG A 52 -6.26 -7.64 -0.70
CA ARG A 52 -7.68 -7.26 -0.76
C ARG A 52 -8.19 -7.03 -2.18
N THR A 53 -7.31 -6.92 -3.18
CA THR A 53 -7.74 -6.85 -4.59
C THR A 53 -8.13 -8.20 -5.19
N VAL A 54 -7.73 -9.31 -4.55
CA VAL A 54 -8.00 -10.68 -5.03
C VAL A 54 -8.86 -11.51 -4.08
N ASP A 55 -9.05 -11.05 -2.84
CA ASP A 55 -9.92 -11.71 -1.86
C ASP A 55 -11.41 -11.56 -2.23
N GLU A 56 -12.21 -12.62 -2.06
CA GLU A 56 -13.67 -12.58 -2.16
C GLU A 56 -14.31 -12.39 -0.78
N GLY A 57 -14.47 -11.15 -0.33
CA GLY A 57 -15.04 -10.86 1.00
C GLY A 57 -15.58 -9.44 1.15
N ALA A 58 -16.12 -9.11 2.33
CA ALA A 58 -16.71 -7.79 2.60
C ALA A 58 -15.72 -6.63 2.38
N LEU A 59 -14.43 -6.89 2.57
CA LEU A 59 -13.33 -5.94 2.39
C LEU A 59 -12.63 -6.09 1.02
N SER A 60 -13.24 -6.77 0.04
CA SER A 60 -12.69 -6.83 -1.31
C SER A 60 -12.73 -5.44 -1.97
N ILE A 61 -11.68 -5.10 -2.70
CA ILE A 61 -11.58 -3.85 -3.47
C ILE A 61 -11.08 -4.18 -4.87
N THR A 62 -11.24 -3.30 -5.84
CA THR A 62 -10.68 -3.50 -7.18
C THR A 62 -9.29 -2.86 -7.27
N PRO A 63 -8.43 -3.33 -8.20
CA PRO A 63 -7.15 -2.67 -8.48
C PRO A 63 -7.27 -1.16 -8.74
N ASP A 64 -8.35 -0.73 -9.41
CA ASP A 64 -8.59 0.68 -9.75
C ASP A 64 -8.98 1.56 -8.54
N GLU A 65 -9.40 0.96 -7.42
CA GLU A 65 -9.67 1.68 -6.18
C GLU A 65 -8.39 2.06 -5.41
N ILE A 66 -7.23 1.57 -5.85
CA ILE A 66 -5.93 1.89 -5.25
C ILE A 66 -5.02 2.56 -6.29
N SER A 67 -4.36 3.64 -5.88
CA SER A 67 -3.30 4.27 -6.65
C SER A 67 -2.00 4.25 -5.87
N VAL A 68 -1.00 3.52 -6.39
CA VAL A 68 0.33 3.44 -5.80
C VAL A 68 1.30 4.28 -6.62
N ILE A 69 2.06 5.14 -5.94
CA ILE A 69 3.16 5.89 -6.51
C ILE A 69 4.40 5.53 -5.70
N ASN A 70 5.31 4.81 -6.33
CA ASN A 70 6.62 4.56 -5.78
C ASN A 70 7.49 5.80 -5.95
N VAL A 71 8.19 6.19 -4.88
CA VAL A 71 9.12 7.33 -4.87
C VAL A 71 10.48 6.81 -4.46
N PHE A 72 11.49 6.99 -5.31
CA PHE A 72 12.84 6.47 -5.08
C PHE A 72 13.89 7.44 -5.60
N LYS A 73 15.12 7.28 -5.12
CA LYS A 73 16.26 8.10 -5.52
C LYS A 73 17.16 7.31 -6.46
N HIS A 74 17.51 7.88 -7.60
CA HIS A 74 18.45 7.32 -8.57
C HIS A 74 19.33 8.44 -9.12
N ASP A 75 20.66 8.25 -9.12
CA ASP A 75 21.65 9.25 -9.55
C ASP A 75 21.44 10.66 -8.97
N GLU A 76 21.20 10.74 -7.67
CA GLU A 76 20.91 11.97 -6.92
C GLU A 76 19.55 12.65 -7.22
N GLU A 77 18.79 12.17 -8.19
CA GLU A 77 17.47 12.67 -8.54
C GLU A 77 16.34 11.84 -7.89
N ILE A 78 15.20 12.50 -7.62
CA ILE A 78 13.99 11.84 -7.12
C ILE A 78 13.12 11.46 -8.31
N HIS A 79 12.80 10.17 -8.40
CA HIS A 79 11.95 9.60 -9.43
C HIS A 79 10.61 9.17 -8.82
N TYR A 80 9.55 9.34 -9.61
CA TYR A 80 8.19 8.96 -9.26
C TYR A 80 7.69 7.95 -10.30
N GLN A 81 7.27 6.79 -9.85
CA GLN A 81 6.79 5.73 -10.72
C GLN A 81 5.42 5.26 -10.25
N ARG A 82 4.41 5.44 -11.11
CA ARG A 82 3.09 4.89 -10.85
C ARG A 82 3.15 3.37 -10.99
N GLN A 83 2.75 2.68 -9.93
CA GLN A 83 2.64 1.23 -9.89
C GLN A 83 1.17 0.85 -10.13
N ARG A 84 0.93 0.12 -11.23
CA ARG A 84 -0.40 -0.44 -11.52
C ARG A 84 -0.51 -1.81 -10.86
N ILE A 85 -1.67 -2.09 -10.30
CA ILE A 85 -1.97 -3.39 -9.68
C ILE A 85 -2.64 -4.25 -10.75
N THR A 86 -2.15 -5.47 -10.91
CA THR A 86 -2.67 -6.49 -11.81
C THR A 86 -3.90 -7.17 -11.20
N ASP A 87 -4.69 -7.84 -12.04
CA ASP A 87 -5.85 -8.61 -11.59
C ASP A 87 -5.48 -9.77 -10.64
N SER A 88 -4.21 -10.19 -10.63
CA SER A 88 -3.67 -11.18 -9.69
C SER A 88 -3.19 -10.60 -8.36
N GLY A 89 -3.35 -9.29 -8.12
CA GLY A 89 -2.99 -8.65 -6.86
C GLY A 89 -1.48 -8.49 -6.67
N ASP A 90 -0.77 -8.20 -7.75
CA ASP A 90 0.66 -7.86 -7.75
C ASP A 90 0.89 -6.60 -8.60
N PHE A 91 2.09 -6.04 -8.59
CA PHE A 91 2.43 -4.91 -9.45
C PHE A 91 2.75 -5.34 -10.89
N GLU A 92 2.41 -4.47 -11.85
CA GLU A 92 2.78 -4.65 -13.26
C GLU A 92 4.28 -4.48 -13.50
N LEU A 93 4.93 -3.62 -12.72
CA LEU A 93 6.38 -3.41 -12.76
C LEU A 93 7.00 -4.09 -11.55
N ASP A 94 8.31 -4.36 -11.64
CA ASP A 94 9.07 -4.86 -10.52
C ASP A 94 8.95 -3.92 -9.31
N TRP A 95 9.00 -4.54 -8.13
CA TRP A 95 9.01 -3.80 -6.89
C TRP A 95 10.25 -2.91 -6.79
N PRO A 96 10.14 -1.77 -6.09
CA PRO A 96 11.24 -0.83 -5.97
C PRO A 96 12.42 -1.48 -5.24
N GLU A 97 13.64 -1.22 -5.72
CA GLU A 97 14.86 -1.54 -4.95
C GLU A 97 14.74 -0.95 -3.53
N GLY A 98 15.16 -1.72 -2.53
CA GLY A 98 15.04 -1.37 -1.11
C GLY A 98 13.71 -1.71 -0.43
N PHE A 99 12.61 -1.98 -1.15
CA PHE A 99 11.29 -2.20 -0.51
C PHE A 99 11.18 -3.55 0.22
N PHE A 100 11.85 -4.59 -0.28
CA PHE A 100 11.96 -5.90 0.38
C PHE A 100 13.38 -6.25 0.83
N GLU A 101 14.36 -5.39 0.53
CA GLU A 101 15.78 -5.70 0.77
C GLU A 101 16.12 -5.77 2.27
N GLU A 102 15.35 -5.11 3.14
CA GLU A 102 15.51 -5.23 4.59
C GLU A 102 15.34 -6.68 5.10
N ARG A 103 14.62 -7.55 4.36
CA ARG A 103 14.56 -9.00 4.69
C ARG A 103 15.81 -9.78 4.33
N TYR A 104 16.59 -9.33 3.35
CA TYR A 104 17.77 -10.05 2.86
C TYR A 104 19.07 -9.60 3.53
N GLY A 105 19.04 -8.49 4.27
CA GLY A 105 20.16 -8.01 5.09
C GLY A 105 20.32 -8.71 6.45
N GLU A 106 19.34 -9.51 6.88
CA GLU A 106 19.46 -10.39 8.04
C GLU A 106 19.99 -11.76 7.61
N VAL A 107 21.32 -11.90 7.60
CA VAL A 107 22.01 -13.20 7.61
C VAL A 107 22.52 -13.48 9.02
#